data_AF-A0A6A4GMF2-F1
#
_entry.id   AF-A0A6A4GMF2-F1
#
_cell.length_a   1.000
_cell.length_b   1.000
_cell.length_c   1.000
_cell.angle_alpha   90.00
_cell.angle_beta   90.00
_cell.angle_gamma   90.00
#
_symmetry.space_group_name_H-M   'P 1'
#
loop_
_entity.id
_entity.type
_entity.pdbx_description
1 polymer ?
#
loop_
_entity_poly.entity_id
_entity_poly.type
_entity_poly.pdbx_seq_one_letter_code
_entity_poly.pdbx_strand_id
1 'polypeptide(L)' 'ASSVDVEHNFSGGRRQVNFMQTNMSHDTFKSSMALGSWCNAPFYDFHEAVSAIESAMRGGGGSSDKG' A
#
# COMPACT_ATOMS: atom_id res chain seq x y z
N ALA A 1 4.70 24.05 -30.55
CA ALA A 1 4.05 22.93 -29.87
C ALA A 1 2.71 22.71 -30.55
N SER A 2 2.55 21.57 -31.21
CA SER A 2 1.25 21.20 -31.76
C SER A 2 0.36 20.68 -30.63
N SER A 3 -0.96 20.77 -30.77
CA SER A 3 -1.92 20.16 -29.83
C SER A 3 -1.58 18.68 -29.57
N VAL A 4 -1.09 17.99 -30.59
CA VAL A 4 -0.67 16.59 -30.54
C VAL A 4 0.45 16.33 -29.52
N ASP A 5 1.41 17.25 -29.38
CA ASP A 5 2.53 17.08 -28.43
C ASP A 5 2.04 17.18 -26.97
N VAL A 6 1.07 18.06 -26.73
CA VAL A 6 0.45 18.24 -25.41
C VAL A 6 -0.36 17.00 -25.03
N GLU A 7 -1.19 16.51 -25.95
CA GLU A 7 -2.00 15.31 -25.73
C GLU A 7 -1.13 14.05 -25.55
N HIS A 8 -0.01 13.95 -26.28
CA HIS A 8 0.95 12.85 -26.10
C HIS A 8 1.57 12.87 -24.70
N ASN A 9 1.99 14.04 -24.20
CA ASN A 9 2.57 14.14 -22.87
C ASN A 9 1.54 13.84 -21.75
N PHE A 10 0.30 14.32 -21.90
CA PHE A 10 -0.79 14.00 -20.98
C PHE A 10 -1.15 12.52 -20.98
N SER A 11 -1.19 11.87 -22.15
CA SER A 11 -1.49 10.44 -22.25
C SER A 11 -0.36 9.57 -21.70
N GLY A 12 0.91 9.94 -21.92
CA GLY A 12 2.07 9.28 -21.34
C GLY A 12 2.06 9.28 -19.81
N GLY A 13 1.84 10.45 -19.20
CA GLY A 13 1.77 10.58 -17.74
C GLY A 13 0.63 9.79 -17.10
N ARG A 14 -0.56 9.81 -17.72
CA ARG A 14 -1.71 9.00 -17.26
C ARG A 14 -1.44 7.51 -17.34
N ARG A 15 -0.75 7.05 -18.40
CA ARG A 15 -0.37 5.64 -18.55
C ARG A 15 0.57 5.16 -17.44
N GLN A 16 1.52 5.98 -17.03
CA GLN A 16 2.46 5.64 -15.96
C GLN A 16 1.76 5.52 -14.59
N VAL A 17 0.90 6.49 -14.25
CA VAL A 17 0.15 6.48 -12.99
C VAL A 17 -0.85 5.33 -12.95
N ASN A 18 -1.57 5.08 -14.05
CA ASN A 18 -2.50 3.95 -14.13
C ASN A 18 -1.76 2.61 -13.96
N PHE A 19 -0.61 2.42 -14.60
CA PHE A 19 0.17 1.19 -14.47
C PHE A 19 0.63 0.95 -13.02
N MET A 20 1.00 1.99 -12.28
CA MET A 20 1.40 1.86 -10.87
C MET A 20 0.21 1.62 -9.94
N GLN A 21 -0.95 2.21 -10.22
CA GLN A 21 -2.17 2.00 -9.44
C GLN A 21 -2.79 0.62 -9.67
N THR A 22 -2.87 0.15 -10.92
CA THR A 22 -3.48 -1.17 -11.23
C THR A 22 -2.62 -2.35 -10.79
N ASN A 23 -1.31 -2.14 -10.57
CA ASN A 23 -0.41 -3.16 -10.04
C ASN A 23 -0.25 -3.14 -8.52
N MET A 24 -0.86 -2.17 -7.82
CA MET A 24 -0.88 -2.15 -6.35
C MET A 24 -2.15 -2.84 -5.85
N SER A 25 -2.00 -3.85 -4.98
CA SER A 25 -3.17 -4.47 -4.36
C SER A 25 -3.88 -3.46 -3.45
N HIS A 26 -5.20 -3.56 -3.36
CA HIS A 26 -6.01 -2.70 -2.51
C HIS A 26 -5.59 -2.73 -1.04
N ASP A 27 -5.16 -3.89 -0.54
CA ASP A 27 -4.75 -4.06 0.85
C ASP A 27 -3.37 -3.45 1.11
N THR A 28 -2.47 -3.51 0.12
CA THR A 28 -1.19 -2.80 0.14
C THR A 28 -1.43 -1.30 0.18
N PHE A 29 -2.32 -0.78 -0.66
CA PHE A 29 -2.66 0.64 -0.69
C PHE A 29 -3.19 1.13 0.66
N LYS A 30 -4.16 0.42 1.25
CA LYS A 30 -4.72 0.75 2.57
C LYS A 30 -3.66 0.73 3.66
N SER A 31 -2.82 -0.29 3.68
CA SER A 31 -1.75 -0.43 4.66
C SER A 31 -0.73 0.69 4.55
N SER A 32 -0.31 1.05 3.34
CA SER A 32 0.64 2.16 3.12
C SER A 32 0.06 3.51 3.54
N MET A 33 -1.22 3.77 3.27
CA MET A 33 -1.89 5.00 3.72
C MET A 33 -2.03 5.07 5.24
N ALA A 34 -2.38 3.96 5.90
CA ALA A 34 -2.48 3.90 7.35
C ALA A 34 -1.12 4.13 8.04
N LEU A 35 -0.07 3.44 7.60
CA LEU A 35 1.28 3.62 8.14
C LEU A 35 1.82 5.03 7.89
N GLY A 36 1.62 5.56 6.68
CA GLY A 36 2.03 6.93 6.33
C GLY A 36 1.31 8.01 7.14
N SER A 37 0.08 7.74 7.59
CA SER A 37 -0.66 8.65 8.47
C SER A 37 -0.21 8.57 9.92
N TRP A 38 0.41 7.46 10.36
CA TRP A 38 0.79 7.25 11.76
C TRP A 38 2.27 7.50 12.04
N CYS A 39 3.15 7.48 11.02
CA CYS A 39 4.60 7.63 11.21
C CYS A 39 5.02 8.93 11.91
N ASN A 40 4.20 9.99 11.82
CA ASN A 40 4.44 11.28 12.47
C ASN A 40 3.57 11.49 13.73
N ALA A 41 2.81 10.49 14.16
CA ALA A 41 1.95 10.60 15.32
C ALA A 41 2.78 10.47 16.61
N PRO A 42 2.61 11.36 17.60
CA PRO A 42 3.41 11.37 18.83
C PRO A 42 3.14 10.17 19.75
N PHE A 43 2.13 9.36 19.44
CA PHE A 43 1.74 8.15 20.17
C PHE A 43 2.08 6.86 19.40
N TYR A 44 2.72 6.96 18.23
CA TYR A 44 3.09 5.80 17.43
C TYR A 44 4.49 5.33 17.83
N ASP A 45 4.57 4.28 18.64
CA ASP A 45 5.84 3.59 18.92
C ASP A 45 6.06 2.48 17.89
N PHE A 46 7.16 2.60 17.16
CA PHE A 46 7.55 1.62 16.15
C PHE A 46 7.77 0.23 16.78
N HIS A 47 8.29 0.16 18.00
CA HIS A 47 8.52 -1.11 18.69
C HIS A 47 7.22 -1.82 19.03
N GLU A 48 6.17 -1.08 19.40
CA GLU A 48 4.85 -1.62 19.67
C GLU A 48 4.20 -2.17 18.39
N ALA A 49 4.32 -1.45 17.27
CA ALA A 49 3.83 -1.90 15.98
C ALA A 49 4.51 -3.19 15.50
N VAL A 50 5.83 -3.30 15.65
CA VAL A 50 6.58 -4.53 15.31
C VAL A 50 6.15 -5.69 16.20
N SER A 51 6.01 -5.46 17.51
CA SER A 51 5.60 -6.51 18.46
C SER A 51 4.17 -7.01 18.18
N ALA A 52 3.26 -6.12 17.79
CA ALA A 52 1.89 -6.50 17.39
C ALA A 52 1.90 -7.37 16.13
N ILE A 53 2.73 -7.03 15.13
CA ILE A 53 2.89 -7.81 13.90
C ILE A 53 3.48 -9.19 14.22
N GLU A 54 4.54 -9.26 15.01
CA GLU A 54 5.17 -10.54 15.42
C GLU A 54 4.20 -11.42 16.22
N SER A 55 3.41 -10.83 17.11
CA SER A 55 2.38 -11.55 17.87
C SER A 55 1.27 -12.09 16.97
N ALA A 56 0.82 -11.29 15.99
CA ALA A 56 -0.15 -11.72 14.99
C ALA A 56 0.41 -12.86 14.10
N MET A 57 1.69 -12.79 13.74
CA MET A 57 2.37 -13.86 12.99
C MET A 57 2.51 -15.14 13.80
N ARG A 58 2.73 -15.05 15.12
CA ARG A 58 2.85 -16.22 16.01
C ARG A 58 1.50 -16.86 16.34
N GLY A 59 0.40 -16.10 16.29
CA GLY A 59 -0.97 -16.60 16.48
C GLY A 59 -1.63 -17.21 15.24
N GLY A 60 -1.02 -17.10 14.06
CA GLY A 60 -1.60 -17.48 12.76
C GLY A 60 -1.34 -18.93 12.32
N GLY A 61 -1.62 -19.91 13.19
CA GLY A 61 -1.37 -21.34 12.92
C GLY A 61 -2.46 -22.29 13.42
N GLY A 62 -3.71 -21.84 13.49
CA GLY A 62 -4.89 -22.70 13.59
C GLY A 62 -5.59 -22.79 12.23
N SER A 63 -5.01 -23.52 11.28
CA SER A 63 -5.66 -23.83 10.00
C SER A 63 -6.54 -25.07 10.15
N SER A 64 -7.81 -24.93 9.79
CA SER A 64 -8.78 -26.02 9.69
C SER A 64 -8.31 -27.10 8.71
N ASP A 65 -8.48 -28.38 9.06
CA ASP A 65 -8.69 -29.44 8.08
C ASP A 65 -10.03 -30.11 8.38
N LYS A 66 -10.94 -30.02 7.41
CA LYS A 66 -12.20 -30.77 7.38
C LYS A 66 -11.94 -32.00 6.52
N GLY A 67 -12.06 -33.18 7.14
CA GLY A 67 -12.14 -34.49 6.49
C GLY A 67 -12.84 -35.46 7.42
#